data_AF-O32866-F1
#
_entry.id   AF-O32866-F1
#
_cell.length_a   1.000
_cell.length_b   1.000
_cell.length_c   1.000
_cell.angle_alpha   90.00
_cell.angle_beta   90.00
_cell.angle_gamma   90.00
#
_symmetry.space_group_name_H-M   'P 1'
#
loop_
_entity.id
_entity.type
_entity.pdbx_description
1 polymer ?
#
loop_
_entity_poly.entity_id
_entity_poly.type
_entity_poly.pdbx_seq_one_letter_code
_entity_poly.pdbx_strand_id
1 'polypeptide(L)'
;MAIVLIDPESQIAMDAVTGAVAEWSEDVVTLDVMPLYEKVEELEQYVNDMMRAMDPSTTTWGTLPGREGVHETAGFLTNFAHGFVIGTMIVALVAFTLAAVYKLHALRLLGL
;
A
#
# COMPACT_ATOMS: atom_id res chain seq x y z
N MET A 1 7.88 -29.99 -12.01
CA MET A 1 8.10 -31.44 -12.25
C MET A 1 6.74 -32.02 -12.56
N ALA A 2 6.49 -32.40 -13.81
CA ALA A 2 5.18 -32.87 -14.23
C ALA A 2 5.19 -34.40 -14.29
N ILE A 3 4.36 -35.05 -13.49
CA ILE A 3 4.25 -36.51 -13.48
C ILE A 3 2.98 -36.91 -14.23
N VAL A 4 3.13 -37.78 -15.22
CA VAL A 4 2.02 -38.32 -16.00
C VAL A 4 1.86 -39.79 -15.63
N LEU A 5 0.64 -40.18 -15.24
CA LEU A 5 0.29 -41.58 -15.05
C LEU A 5 0.25 -42.27 -16.42
N ILE A 6 1.13 -43.25 -16.62
CA ILE A 6 1.08 -44.10 -17.83
C ILE A 6 -0.01 -45.14 -17.65
N ASP A 7 -0.06 -45.75 -16.47
CA ASP A 7 -1.03 -46.78 -16.12
C ASP A 7 -1.36 -46.70 -14.60
N PRO A 8 -2.59 -46.30 -14.24
CA PRO A 8 -3.02 -46.25 -12.85
C PRO A 8 -3.07 -47.62 -12.16
N GLU A 9 -3.31 -48.71 -12.89
CA GLU A 9 -3.47 -50.05 -12.29
C GLU A 9 -2.14 -50.66 -11.87
N SER A 10 -1.07 -50.43 -12.65
CA SER A 10 0.27 -50.92 -12.33
C SER A 10 1.09 -49.97 -11.48
N GLN A 11 0.51 -48.84 -11.04
CA GLN A 11 1.21 -47.83 -10.24
C GLN A 11 2.48 -47.34 -10.95
N ILE A 12 2.42 -47.06 -12.27
CA ILE A 12 3.58 -46.59 -13.04
C ILE A 12 3.38 -45.14 -13.48
N ALA A 13 4.31 -44.29 -13.07
CA ALA A 13 4.36 -42.88 -13.41
C ALA A 13 5.63 -42.53 -14.18
N MET A 14 5.51 -41.58 -15.12
CA MET A 14 6.64 -41.01 -15.84
C MET A 14 6.84 -39.57 -15.45
N ASP A 15 8.08 -39.19 -15.13
CA ASP A 15 8.48 -37.79 -15.09
C ASP A 15 8.52 -37.25 -16.52
N ALA A 16 7.60 -36.34 -16.85
CA ALA A 16 7.47 -35.75 -18.18
C ALA A 16 8.65 -34.85 -18.58
N VAL A 17 9.51 -34.47 -17.63
CA VAL A 17 10.68 -33.63 -17.87
C VAL A 17 11.94 -34.47 -18.14
N THR A 18 12.15 -35.55 -17.37
CA THR A 18 13.33 -36.41 -17.52
C THR A 18 13.07 -37.67 -18.36
N GLY A 19 11.82 -38.06 -18.55
CA GLY A 19 11.42 -39.34 -19.15
C GLY A 19 11.67 -40.55 -18.24
N ALA A 20 12.06 -40.32 -16.98
CA ALA A 20 12.27 -41.40 -16.03
C ALA A 20 10.92 -42.03 -15.64
N VAL A 21 10.85 -43.36 -15.74
CA VAL A 21 9.69 -44.15 -15.34
C VAL A 21 9.97 -44.71 -13.95
N ALA A 22 9.07 -44.44 -13.00
CA ALA A 22 9.18 -44.88 -11.63
C ALA A 22 7.83 -45.41 -11.12
N GLU A 23 7.88 -46.26 -10.11
CA GLU A 23 6.70 -46.74 -9.39
C GLU A 23 6.08 -45.56 -8.62
N TRP A 24 4.81 -45.29 -8.91
CA TRP A 24 3.98 -44.30 -8.24
C TRP A 24 3.42 -44.90 -6.95
N SER A 25 3.74 -44.30 -5.81
CA SER A 25 3.07 -44.66 -4.56
C SER A 25 1.94 -43.66 -4.28
N GLU A 26 0.74 -44.15 -3.96
CA GLU A 26 -0.38 -43.34 -3.46
C GLU A 26 0.03 -42.49 -2.24
N ASP A 27 0.97 -42.99 -1.43
CA ASP A 27 1.48 -42.29 -0.25
C ASP A 27 2.39 -41.10 -0.59
N VAL A 28 2.90 -41.03 -1.83
CA VAL A 28 3.83 -39.99 -2.28
C VAL A 28 3.21 -39.20 -3.43
N VAL A 29 2.25 -38.33 -3.09
CA VAL A 29 1.76 -37.31 -4.01
C VAL A 29 2.88 -36.27 -4.21
N THR A 30 3.64 -36.45 -5.27
CA THR A 30 4.61 -35.46 -5.76
C THR A 30 3.84 -34.40 -6.53
N LEU A 31 3.29 -33.43 -5.81
CA LEU A 31 2.62 -32.27 -6.40
C LEU A 31 3.67 -31.37 -7.08
N ASP A 32 3.40 -30.91 -8.30
CA ASP A 32 4.21 -29.86 -8.91
C ASP A 32 3.97 -28.55 -8.14
N VAL A 33 4.92 -28.17 -7.29
CA VAL A 33 4.88 -26.91 -6.53
C VAL A 33 5.37 -25.71 -7.35
N MET A 34 5.86 -25.91 -8.58
CA MET A 34 6.37 -24.82 -9.41
C MET A 34 5.30 -23.75 -9.70
N PRO A 35 4.06 -24.09 -10.08
CA PRO A 35 3.01 -23.08 -10.26
C PRO A 35 2.64 -22.36 -8.96
N LEU A 36 2.76 -23.05 -7.81
CA LEU A 36 2.54 -22.43 -6.51
C LEU A 36 3.65 -21.43 -6.20
N TYR A 37 4.91 -21.76 -6.52
CA TYR A 37 6.05 -20.86 -6.33
C TYR A 37 5.87 -19.56 -7.13
N GLU A 38 5.48 -19.66 -8.40
CA GLU A 38 5.19 -18.48 -9.24
C GLU A 38 4.11 -17.59 -8.62
N LYS A 39 3.06 -18.18 -8.02
CA LYS A 39 2.01 -17.43 -7.33
C LYS A 39 2.45 -16.81 -6.02
N VAL A 40 3.35 -17.47 -5.29
CA VAL A 40 3.94 -16.88 -4.07
C VAL A 40 4.85 -15.71 -4.45
N GLU A 41 5.65 -15.84 -5.50
CA GLU A 41 6.52 -14.75 -5.99
C GLU A 41 5.69 -13.56 -6.49
N GLU A 42 4.61 -13.81 -7.23
CA GLU A 42 3.67 -12.76 -7.66
C GLU A 42 3.05 -12.05 -6.43
N LEU A 43 2.64 -12.81 -5.41
CA LEU A 43 2.10 -12.25 -4.18
C LEU A 43 3.13 -11.42 -3.41
N GLU A 44 4.37 -11.89 -3.31
CA GLU A 44 5.48 -11.16 -2.67
C GLU A 44 5.74 -9.82 -3.38
N GLN A 45 5.64 -9.78 -4.71
CA GLN A 45 5.75 -8.53 -5.47
C GLN A 45 4.64 -7.54 -5.09
N TYR A 46 3.38 -7.97 -5.03
CA TYR A 46 2.27 -7.12 -4.60
C TYR A 46 2.40 -6.66 -3.15
N VAL A 47 2.86 -7.53 -2.24
CA VAL A 47 3.08 -7.17 -0.84
C VAL A 47 4.18 -6.12 -0.71
N ASN A 48 5.31 -6.31 -1.41
CA ASN A 48 6.40 -5.32 -1.43
C ASN A 48 5.92 -3.98 -2.00
N ASP A 49 5.06 -4.02 -3.00
CA ASP A 49 4.50 -2.82 -3.61
C ASP A 49 3.52 -2.09 -2.68
N MET A 50 2.69 -2.84 -1.94
CA MET A 50 1.84 -2.29 -0.89
C MET A 50 2.67 -1.64 0.22
N MET A 51 3.76 -2.28 0.65
CA MET A 51 4.67 -1.73 1.66
C MET A 51 5.33 -0.44 1.17
N ARG A 52 5.70 -0.36 -0.12
CA ARG A 52 6.18 0.89 -0.75
C ARG A 52 5.07 1.95 -0.80
N ALA A 53 3.84 1.60 -1.17
CA ALA A 53 2.72 2.54 -1.22
C ALA A 53 2.40 3.18 0.15
N MET A 54 2.74 2.52 1.26
CA MET A 54 2.62 3.08 2.60
C MET A 54 3.73 4.09 2.94
N ASP A 55 4.86 4.05 2.26
CA ASP A 55 5.95 5.01 2.42
C ASP A 55 5.84 6.12 1.37
N PRO A 56 5.48 7.35 1.76
CA PRO A 56 5.30 8.47 0.82
C PRO A 56 6.60 8.88 0.11
N SER A 57 7.76 8.45 0.61
CA SER A 57 9.07 8.69 -0.01
C SER A 57 9.42 7.69 -1.12
N THR A 58 8.61 6.64 -1.30
CA THR A 58 8.84 5.62 -2.31
C THR A 58 7.79 5.67 -3.42
N THR A 59 8.13 5.08 -4.56
CA THR A 59 7.23 4.95 -5.70
C THR A 59 6.76 3.53 -5.86
N THR A 60 5.44 3.38 -5.95
CA THR A 60 4.77 2.12 -6.26
C THR A 60 5.14 1.67 -7.67
N TRP A 61 5.32 0.37 -7.84
CA TRP A 61 5.59 -0.29 -9.10
C TRP A 61 4.40 -0.08 -10.07
N GLY A 62 4.70 0.14 -11.35
CA GLY A 62 3.67 0.46 -12.35
C GLY A 62 3.16 1.92 -12.33
N THR A 63 3.73 2.78 -11.49
CA THR A 63 3.45 4.23 -11.56
C THR A 63 3.93 4.79 -12.91
N LEU A 64 3.12 5.65 -13.55
CA LEU A 64 3.50 6.32 -14.80
C LEU A 64 4.80 7.13 -14.63
N PRO A 65 5.69 7.14 -15.64
CA PRO A 65 6.92 7.92 -15.59
C PRO A 65 6.63 9.41 -15.34
N GLY A 66 7.43 10.04 -14.47
CA GLY A 66 7.26 11.44 -14.09
C GLY A 66 6.28 11.70 -12.93
N ARG A 67 5.79 10.66 -12.25
CA ARG A 67 4.98 10.78 -11.01
C ARG A 67 5.77 10.47 -9.74
N GLU A 68 7.09 10.38 -9.85
CA GLU A 68 7.98 10.21 -8.69
C GLU A 68 7.79 11.39 -7.72
N GLY A 69 7.64 11.11 -6.43
CA GLY A 69 7.46 12.15 -5.41
C GLY A 69 6.10 12.87 -5.41
N VAL A 70 5.12 12.45 -6.23
CA VAL A 70 3.77 13.05 -6.20
C VAL A 70 3.12 12.88 -4.82
N HIS A 71 3.31 11.72 -4.17
CA HIS A 71 2.78 11.47 -2.83
C HIS A 71 3.43 12.36 -1.76
N GLU A 72 4.74 12.55 -1.83
CA GLU A 72 5.47 13.48 -0.96
C GLU A 72 5.00 14.92 -1.14
N THR A 73 4.89 15.38 -2.39
CA THR A 73 4.45 16.75 -2.71
C THR A 73 2.99 16.97 -2.29
N ALA A 74 2.12 15.98 -2.51
CA ALA A 74 0.72 16.05 -2.11
C ALA A 74 0.57 16.07 -0.58
N GLY A 75 1.37 15.28 0.14
CA GLY A 75 1.41 15.28 1.61
C GLY A 75 1.86 16.64 2.16
N PHE A 76 2.94 17.20 1.62
CA PHE A 76 3.43 18.53 1.98
C PHE A 76 2.38 19.63 1.73
N LEU A 77 1.79 19.65 0.53
CA LEU A 77 0.79 20.65 0.15
C LEU A 77 -0.46 20.55 1.02
N THR A 78 -0.90 19.33 1.34
CA THR A 78 -2.06 19.10 2.22
C THR A 78 -1.78 19.60 3.62
N ASN A 79 -0.60 19.29 4.19
CA ASN A 79 -0.20 19.76 5.50
C ASN A 79 -0.06 21.30 5.54
N PHE A 80 0.49 21.89 4.49
CA PHE A 80 0.57 23.35 4.35
C PHE A 80 -0.82 24.00 4.31
N ALA A 81 -1.75 23.45 3.52
CA ALA A 81 -3.12 23.94 3.44
C ALA A 81 -3.84 23.84 4.80
N HIS A 82 -3.70 22.72 5.51
CA HIS A 82 -4.24 22.58 6.86
C HIS A 82 -3.64 23.61 7.83
N GLY A 83 -2.32 23.80 7.78
CA GLY A 83 -1.63 24.82 8.57
C GLY A 83 -2.14 26.23 8.27
N PHE A 84 -2.39 26.55 7.00
CA PHE A 84 -2.93 27.84 6.58
C PHE A 84 -4.37 28.06 7.08
N VAL A 85 -5.24 27.06 6.95
CA VAL A 85 -6.63 27.14 7.44
C VAL A 85 -6.65 27.31 8.96
N ILE A 86 -5.91 26.47 9.70
CA ILE A 86 -5.84 26.56 11.16
C ILE A 86 -5.22 27.91 11.59
N GLY A 87 -4.15 28.35 10.93
CA GLY A 87 -3.50 29.62 11.20
C GLY A 87 -4.45 30.81 11.00
N THR A 88 -5.17 30.86 9.88
CA THR A 88 -6.15 31.92 9.60
C THR A 88 -7.32 31.90 10.59
N MET A 89 -7.79 30.72 11.02
CA MET A 89 -8.80 30.60 12.07
C MET A 89 -8.33 31.18 13.40
N ILE A 90 -7.09 30.87 13.81
CA ILE A 90 -6.51 31.41 15.05
C ILE A 90 -6.38 32.94 14.96
N VAL A 91 -5.83 33.45 13.86
CA VAL A 91 -5.69 34.90 13.65
C VAL A 91 -7.05 35.60 13.67
N ALA A 92 -8.06 35.02 13.02
CA ALA A 92 -9.43 35.54 13.05
C ALA A 92 -10.00 35.56 14.47
N LEU A 93 -9.87 34.47 15.22
CA LEU A 93 -10.32 34.40 16.62
C LEU A 93 -9.65 35.47 17.49
N VAL A 94 -8.33 35.65 17.37
CA VAL A 94 -7.59 36.69 18.10
C VAL A 94 -8.06 38.09 17.70
N ALA A 95 -8.26 38.36 16.41
CA ALA A 95 -8.76 39.65 15.94
C ALA A 95 -10.17 39.95 16.46
N PHE A 96 -11.09 38.98 16.40
CA PHE A 96 -12.46 39.15 16.90
C PHE A 96 -12.52 39.33 18.42
N THR A 97 -11.73 38.57 19.16
CA THR A 97 -11.66 38.71 20.62
C THR A 97 -11.08 40.05 21.04
N LEU A 98 -9.99 40.51 20.41
CA LEU A 98 -9.43 41.84 20.67
C LEU A 98 -10.44 42.94 20.31
N ALA A 99 -11.09 42.87 19.15
CA ALA A 99 -12.11 43.84 18.75
C ALA A 99 -13.28 43.89 19.75
N ALA A 100 -13.73 42.75 20.26
CA ALA A 100 -14.77 42.68 21.28
C ALA A 100 -14.34 43.31 22.61
N VAL A 101 -13.10 43.05 23.05
CA VAL A 101 -12.52 43.64 24.27
C VAL A 101 -12.39 45.15 24.14
N TYR A 102 -11.87 45.66 23.02
CA TYR A 102 -11.77 47.10 22.76
C TYR A 102 -13.15 47.78 22.73
N LYS A 103 -14.14 47.15 22.08
CA LYS A 103 -15.52 47.67 22.06
C LYS A 103 -16.13 47.72 23.46
N LEU A 104 -15.95 46.68 24.26
CA LEU A 104 -16.42 46.63 25.65
C LEU A 104 -15.73 47.71 26.50
N HIS A 105 -14.43 47.91 26.33
CA HIS A 105 -13.70 48.93 27.07
C HIS A 105 -14.09 50.36 26.66
N ALA A 106 -14.30 50.60 25.37
CA ALA A 106 -14.80 51.88 24.87
C ALA A 106 -16.20 52.22 25.40
N LEU A 107 -17.12 51.26 25.45
CA LEU A 107 -18.44 51.43 26.06
C LEU A 107 -18.34 51.77 27.55
N ARG A 108 -17.47 51.07 28.29
CA ARG A 108 -17.22 51.36 29.71
C ARG A 108 -16.64 52.75 29.95
N LEU A 109 -15.75 53.23 29.07
CA LEU A 109 -15.20 54.60 29.16
C LEU A 109 -16.24 55.69 28.86
N LEU A 110 -17.25 55.37 28.03
CA LEU A 110 -18.38 56.26 27.72
C LEU A 110 -19.50 56.20 28.77
N GLY A 111 -19.41 55.33 29.78
CA GLY A 111 -20.43 55.18 30.82
C GLY A 111 -21.72 54.52 30.35
N LEU A 112 -21.68 53.74 29.26
CA LEU A 112 -22.80 52.96 28.70
C LEU A 112 -22.72 51.47 29.07
#